data_AF-A0A176S2B4-F1
#
_entry.id   AF-A0A176S2B4-F1
#
_cell.length_a   1.000
_cell.length_b   1.000
_cell.length_c   1.000
_cell.angle_alpha   90.00
_cell.angle_beta   90.00
_cell.angle_gamma   90.00
#
_symmetry.space_group_name_H-M   'P 1'
#
loop_
_entity.id
_entity.type
_entity.pdbx_description
1 polymer ?
#
loop_
_entity_poly.entity_id
_entity_poly.type
_entity_poly.pdbx_seq_one_letter_code
_entity_poly.pdbx_strand_id
1 'polypeptide(L)'
;MKTVKQREVRVFISSTFRGMFDEREVLVRHVFPEIRRRCFERGVGFVEVDLRWGITTEQVDLGFAVPICFQQIDNCQPFFIGLLGEYYGSTILPEQVEEACRDYPWIKQGYLDRSITELEMTYALFDAGQTRSPEQRQALTDKALFYFRDPNYIETLPEDEKERQDYLKVLAANRSKQQKLKQRLRDHGCQIFDYKQPIDLKELVLEPLWAKIDQAFPDTPTLQEQEDFDHDAFAFSRQTVY
;
A
#
# COMPACT_ATOMS: atom_id res chain seq x y z
N MET A 1 -0.62 4.58 -35.34
CA MET A 1 -1.52 5.00 -34.24
C MET A 1 -0.65 5.19 -33.02
N LYS A 2 -0.57 6.41 -32.46
CA LYS A 2 0.04 6.59 -31.14
C LYS A 2 -0.91 5.91 -30.15
N THR A 3 -0.47 4.84 -29.51
CA THR A 3 -1.18 4.28 -28.36
C THR A 3 -1.29 5.40 -27.33
N VAL A 4 -2.51 5.86 -27.06
CA VAL A 4 -2.78 6.80 -25.97
C VAL A 4 -2.29 6.10 -24.70
N LYS A 5 -1.21 6.61 -24.12
CA LYS A 5 -0.67 6.08 -22.87
C LYS A 5 -1.70 6.44 -21.81
N GLN A 6 -2.43 5.45 -21.29
CA GLN A 6 -3.45 5.65 -20.27
C GLN A 6 -2.85 6.48 -19.13
N ARG A 7 -3.34 7.72 -18.96
CA ARG A 7 -2.89 8.65 -17.93
C ARG A 7 -3.58 8.27 -16.63
N GLU A 8 -3.17 7.17 -16.00
CA GLU A 8 -3.73 6.70 -14.74
C GLU A 8 -2.61 6.47 -13.71
N VAL A 9 -2.86 6.89 -12.48
CA VAL A 9 -2.05 6.60 -11.29
C VAL A 9 -2.82 5.63 -10.43
N ARG A 10 -2.20 4.49 -10.15
CA ARG A 10 -2.72 3.48 -9.23
C ARG A 10 -1.76 3.39 -8.05
N VAL A 11 -2.26 3.45 -6.81
CA VAL A 11 -1.44 3.43 -5.59
C VAL A 11 -1.84 2.26 -4.73
N PHE A 12 -0.90 1.37 -4.41
CA PHE A 12 -1.15 0.27 -3.48
C PHE A 12 -0.94 0.71 -2.03
N ILE A 13 -1.88 0.40 -1.14
CA ILE A 13 -1.76 0.69 0.30
C ILE A 13 -1.50 -0.62 1.07
N SER A 14 -0.27 -0.77 1.56
CA SER A 14 0.18 -1.86 2.44
C SER A 14 0.16 -1.44 3.90
N SER A 15 -0.55 -2.18 4.74
CA SER A 15 -0.54 -2.05 6.19
C SER A 15 -1.14 -3.30 6.81
N THR A 16 -1.00 -3.47 8.12
CA THR A 16 -1.86 -4.43 8.83
C THR A 16 -3.32 -3.97 8.75
N PHE A 17 -4.28 -4.90 8.69
CA PHE A 17 -5.70 -4.52 8.80
C PHE A 17 -6.05 -4.08 10.22
N ARG A 18 -5.47 -4.76 11.20
CA ARG A 18 -5.64 -4.42 12.61
C ARG A 18 -4.71 -3.25 12.99
N GLY A 19 -5.26 -2.27 13.71
CA GLY A 19 -4.50 -1.17 14.30
C GLY A 19 -4.05 -0.09 13.32
N MET A 20 -4.59 -0.06 12.10
CA MET A 20 -4.32 0.96 11.06
C MET A 20 -5.61 1.51 10.44
N PHE A 21 -6.74 1.33 11.13
CA PHE A 21 -8.05 1.74 10.60
C PHE A 21 -8.11 3.26 10.46
N ASP A 22 -7.76 3.99 11.52
CA ASP A 22 -7.84 5.46 11.56
C ASP A 22 -6.91 6.10 10.53
N GLU A 23 -5.70 5.56 10.34
CA GLU A 23 -4.79 6.03 9.31
C GLU A 23 -5.41 5.93 7.92
N ARG A 24 -5.95 4.75 7.59
CA ARG A 24 -6.57 4.54 6.28
C ARG A 24 -7.84 5.36 6.11
N GLU A 25 -8.61 5.59 7.18
CA GLU A 25 -9.74 6.53 7.14
C GLU A 25 -9.29 7.97 6.84
N VAL A 26 -8.18 8.43 7.43
CA VAL A 26 -7.61 9.74 7.11
C VAL A 26 -7.22 9.82 5.63
N LEU A 27 -6.63 8.76 5.06
CA LEU A 27 -6.29 8.73 3.64
C LEU A 27 -7.54 8.85 2.76
N VAL A 28 -8.56 8.03 3.01
CA VAL A 28 -9.80 8.00 2.23
C VAL A 28 -10.61 9.29 2.35
N ARG A 29 -10.66 9.90 3.54
CA ARG A 29 -11.49 11.08 3.79
C ARG A 29 -10.81 12.40 3.44
N HIS A 30 -9.48 12.47 3.49
CA HIS A 30 -8.77 13.75 3.42
C HIS A 30 -7.66 13.78 2.36
N VAL A 31 -6.95 12.69 2.12
CA VAL A 31 -5.79 12.67 1.21
C VAL A 31 -6.21 12.35 -0.21
N PHE A 32 -6.84 11.19 -0.42
CA PHE A 32 -7.18 10.69 -1.74
C PHE A 32 -8.22 11.56 -2.48
N PRO A 33 -9.22 12.19 -1.84
CA PRO A 33 -10.11 13.12 -2.53
C PRO A 33 -9.36 14.32 -3.13
N GLU A 34 -8.38 14.87 -2.40
CA GLU A 34 -7.58 16.00 -2.88
C GLU A 34 -6.59 15.57 -3.95
N ILE A 35 -5.92 14.42 -3.80
CA ILE A 35 -5.06 13.86 -4.86
C ILE A 35 -5.86 13.62 -6.13
N ARG A 36 -7.06 13.03 -6.02
CA ARG A 36 -7.94 12.78 -7.17
C ARG A 36 -8.32 14.09 -7.87
N ARG A 37 -8.63 15.15 -7.11
CA ARG A 37 -8.89 16.49 -7.67
C ARG A 37 -7.68 17.02 -8.45
N ARG A 38 -6.47 16.99 -7.86
CA ARG A 38 -5.25 17.47 -8.52
C ARG A 38 -4.88 16.63 -9.75
N CYS A 39 -5.07 15.31 -9.71
CA CYS A 39 -4.88 14.42 -10.86
C CYS A 39 -5.90 14.71 -11.97
N PHE A 40 -7.18 14.91 -11.62
CA PHE A 40 -8.23 15.25 -12.59
C PHE A 40 -7.92 16.56 -13.33
N GLU A 41 -7.42 17.58 -12.64
CA GLU A 41 -6.96 18.84 -13.25
C GLU A 41 -5.80 18.65 -14.24
N ARG A 42 -5.07 17.52 -14.14
CA ARG A 42 -4.00 17.11 -15.05
C ARG A 42 -4.45 16.07 -16.09
N GLY A 43 -5.75 15.76 -16.19
CA GLY A 43 -6.26 14.70 -17.07
C GLY A 43 -5.62 13.36 -16.73
N VAL A 44 -5.45 13.08 -15.43
CA VAL A 44 -4.89 11.85 -14.90
C VAL A 44 -5.94 11.18 -14.02
N GLY A 45 -6.29 9.93 -14.32
CA GLY A 45 -7.09 9.09 -13.43
C GLY A 45 -6.31 8.74 -12.18
N PHE A 46 -6.96 8.71 -11.02
CA PHE A 46 -6.33 8.27 -9.77
C PHE A 46 -7.14 7.12 -9.16
N VAL A 47 -6.45 6.06 -8.77
CA VAL A 47 -7.03 4.86 -8.14
C VAL A 47 -6.19 4.48 -6.93
N GLU A 48 -6.81 4.54 -5.75
CA GLU A 48 -6.30 3.96 -4.52
C GLU A 48 -6.70 2.48 -4.45
N VAL A 49 -5.73 1.59 -4.21
CA VAL A 49 -5.97 0.15 -4.06
C VAL A 49 -5.82 -0.22 -2.59
N ASP A 50 -6.95 -0.17 -1.89
CA ASP A 50 -7.11 -0.54 -0.48
C ASP A 50 -7.82 -1.89 -0.37
N LEU A 51 -7.06 -2.93 -0.03
CA LEU A 51 -7.58 -4.30 0.08
C LEU A 51 -8.38 -4.59 1.35
N ARG A 52 -8.62 -3.61 2.25
CA ARG A 52 -9.53 -3.80 3.41
C ARG A 52 -10.90 -4.34 3.02
N TRP A 53 -11.37 -3.95 1.84
CA TRP A 53 -12.68 -4.33 1.30
C TRP A 53 -12.57 -5.25 0.07
N GLY A 54 -11.34 -5.55 -0.38
CA GLY A 54 -11.07 -6.24 -1.63
C GLY A 54 -10.79 -7.73 -1.51
N ILE A 55 -10.59 -8.24 -0.29
CA ILE A 55 -10.37 -9.67 -0.02
C ILE A 55 -11.44 -10.18 0.93
N THR A 56 -12.17 -11.21 0.50
CA THR A 56 -13.18 -11.89 1.33
C THR A 56 -12.54 -12.79 2.38
N THR A 57 -13.24 -13.05 3.48
CA THR A 57 -12.78 -14.01 4.51
C THR A 57 -12.50 -15.38 3.90
N GLU A 58 -13.34 -15.85 2.98
CA GLU A 58 -13.15 -17.12 2.27
C GLU A 58 -11.83 -17.15 1.48
N GLN A 59 -11.51 -16.07 0.75
CA GLN A 59 -10.22 -15.96 0.04
C GLN A 59 -9.03 -15.95 1.00
N VAL A 60 -9.16 -15.29 2.16
CA VAL A 60 -8.12 -15.34 3.21
C VAL A 60 -7.95 -16.77 3.70
N ASP A 61 -9.04 -17.44 4.08
CA ASP A 61 -9.03 -18.79 4.65
C ASP A 61 -8.43 -19.81 3.69
N LEU A 62 -8.72 -19.68 2.39
CA LEU A 62 -8.17 -20.52 1.32
C LEU A 62 -6.71 -20.18 0.94
N GLY A 63 -6.11 -19.14 1.52
CA GLY A 63 -4.71 -18.77 1.29
C GLY A 63 -4.47 -17.83 0.09
N PHE A 64 -5.52 -17.23 -0.48
CA PHE A 64 -5.40 -16.31 -1.62
C PHE A 64 -4.97 -14.89 -1.25
N ALA A 65 -4.84 -14.56 0.03
CA ALA A 65 -4.46 -13.21 0.46
C ALA A 65 -3.15 -12.73 -0.18
N VAL A 66 -2.09 -13.56 -0.10
CA VAL A 66 -0.76 -13.25 -0.67
C VAL A 66 -0.79 -13.06 -2.19
N PRO A 67 -1.30 -14.01 -3.00
CA PRO A 67 -1.32 -13.84 -4.46
C PRO A 67 -2.17 -12.64 -4.90
N ILE A 68 -3.30 -12.38 -4.24
CA ILE A 68 -4.12 -11.19 -4.55
C ILE A 68 -3.34 -9.91 -4.26
N CYS A 69 -2.70 -9.79 -3.09
CA CYS A 69 -1.90 -8.62 -2.75
C CYS A 69 -0.77 -8.40 -3.76
N PHE A 70 -0.07 -9.46 -4.16
CA PHE A 70 1.05 -9.37 -5.09
C PHE A 70 0.60 -8.95 -6.50
N GLN A 71 -0.51 -9.51 -6.98
CA GLN A 71 -1.11 -9.07 -8.24
C GLN A 71 -1.52 -7.59 -8.21
N GLN A 72 -2.08 -7.11 -7.09
CA GLN A 72 -2.41 -5.70 -6.96
C GLN A 72 -1.18 -4.79 -6.90
N ILE A 73 -0.09 -5.24 -6.26
CA ILE A 73 1.18 -4.51 -6.28
C ILE A 73 1.69 -4.38 -7.72
N ASP A 74 1.61 -5.44 -8.53
CA ASP A 74 1.97 -5.39 -9.95
C ASP A 74 1.13 -4.38 -10.74
N ASN A 75 -0.17 -4.34 -10.46
CA ASN A 75 -1.09 -3.40 -11.12
C ASN A 75 -0.92 -1.96 -10.63
N CYS A 76 -0.23 -1.70 -9.53
CA CYS A 76 -0.07 -0.34 -8.96
C CYS A 76 1.33 0.26 -9.16
N GLN A 77 2.25 -0.47 -9.78
CA GLN A 77 3.61 0.05 -9.93
C GLN A 77 3.59 1.37 -10.72
N PRO A 78 4.41 2.38 -10.32
CA PRO A 78 5.41 2.31 -9.26
C PRO A 78 4.95 2.84 -7.89
N PHE A 79 3.68 3.23 -7.70
CA PHE A 79 3.26 3.94 -6.49
C PHE A 79 2.84 2.97 -5.37
N PHE A 80 3.48 3.12 -4.21
CA PHE A 80 3.27 2.26 -3.05
C PHE A 80 3.28 3.09 -1.77
N ILE A 81 2.32 2.84 -0.88
CA ILE A 81 2.27 3.43 0.45
C ILE A 81 2.33 2.31 1.49
N GLY A 82 3.33 2.36 2.37
CA GLY A 82 3.45 1.47 3.51
C GLY A 82 3.15 2.18 4.83
N LEU A 83 2.12 1.73 5.56
CA LEU A 83 1.81 2.24 6.90
C LEU A 83 2.22 1.18 7.94
N LEU A 84 3.13 1.53 8.85
CA LEU A 84 3.63 0.62 9.88
C LEU A 84 3.50 1.20 11.29
N GLY A 85 2.83 0.46 12.16
CA GLY A 85 2.73 0.71 13.59
C GLY A 85 3.58 -0.29 14.34
N GLU A 86 3.11 -0.76 15.50
CA GLU A 86 3.81 -1.82 16.22
C GLU A 86 3.16 -3.20 16.07
N TYR A 87 1.99 -3.28 15.45
CA TYR A 87 1.39 -4.56 15.10
C TYR A 87 2.10 -5.13 13.88
N TYR A 88 2.70 -6.33 14.02
CA TYR A 88 3.47 -6.96 12.94
C TYR A 88 2.57 -7.54 11.83
N GLY A 89 1.36 -7.98 12.18
CA GLY A 89 0.41 -8.62 11.26
C GLY A 89 0.37 -10.15 11.38
N SER A 90 -0.51 -10.78 10.60
CA SER A 90 -0.67 -12.23 10.53
C SER A 90 0.34 -12.85 9.55
N THR A 91 0.82 -14.04 9.89
CA THR A 91 1.60 -14.90 9.00
C THR A 91 0.69 -15.83 8.20
N ILE A 92 1.24 -16.48 7.17
CA ILE A 92 0.53 -17.53 6.44
C ILE A 92 0.33 -18.72 7.39
N LEU A 93 -0.90 -19.24 7.47
CA LEU A 93 -1.20 -20.43 8.27
C LEU A 93 -0.67 -21.69 7.57
N PRO A 94 -0.28 -22.76 8.30
CA PRO A 94 0.25 -23.99 7.70
C PRO A 94 -0.60 -24.56 6.56
N GLU A 95 -1.92 -24.54 6.72
CA GLU A 95 -2.90 -25.01 5.74
C GLU A 95 -2.99 -24.13 4.48
N GLN A 96 -2.55 -22.87 4.56
CA GLN A 96 -2.57 -21.91 3.44
C GLN A 96 -1.28 -21.93 2.62
N VAL A 97 -0.21 -22.56 3.13
CA VAL A 97 1.15 -22.49 2.55
C VAL A 97 1.20 -23.01 1.11
N GLU A 98 0.38 -24.00 0.76
CA GLU A 98 0.36 -24.52 -0.61
C GLU A 98 -0.17 -23.48 -1.59
N GLU A 99 -1.33 -22.90 -1.31
CA GLU A 99 -1.97 -21.89 -2.16
C GLU A 99 -1.15 -20.59 -2.18
N ALA A 100 -0.83 -20.04 -1.00
CA ALA A 100 -0.17 -18.73 -0.88
C ALA A 100 1.20 -18.68 -1.55
N CYS A 101 1.90 -19.82 -1.64
CA CYS A 101 3.25 -19.91 -2.17
C CYS A 101 3.33 -20.62 -3.52
N ARG A 102 2.20 -20.96 -4.17
CA ARG A 102 2.18 -21.72 -5.44
C ARG A 102 3.09 -21.08 -6.49
N ASP A 103 2.91 -19.78 -6.72
CA ASP A 103 3.67 -19.01 -7.71
C ASP A 103 4.85 -18.23 -7.09
N TYR A 104 5.04 -18.36 -5.78
CA TYR A 104 6.03 -17.60 -5.00
C TYR A 104 6.88 -18.52 -4.12
N PRO A 105 7.67 -19.43 -4.71
CA PRO A 105 8.43 -20.45 -3.97
C PRO A 105 9.46 -19.87 -3.00
N TRP A 106 9.93 -18.65 -3.24
CA TRP A 106 10.85 -17.93 -2.34
C TRP A 106 10.28 -17.72 -0.93
N ILE A 107 8.95 -17.67 -0.79
CA ILE A 107 8.32 -17.53 0.52
C ILE A 107 8.64 -18.76 1.39
N LYS A 108 8.56 -19.96 0.81
CA LYS A 108 8.90 -21.23 1.49
C LYS A 108 10.37 -21.32 1.89
N GLN A 109 11.25 -20.58 1.22
CA GLN A 109 12.70 -20.64 1.44
C GLN A 109 13.20 -19.80 2.62
N GLY A 110 12.35 -18.95 3.22
CA GLY A 110 12.78 -18.15 4.37
C GLY A 110 11.81 -17.11 4.92
N TYR A 111 10.56 -17.09 4.43
CA TYR A 111 9.60 -16.03 4.76
C TYR A 111 8.25 -16.54 5.29
N LEU A 112 8.07 -17.85 5.52
CA LEU A 112 6.82 -18.41 6.08
C LEU A 112 6.46 -17.83 7.46
N ASP A 113 7.47 -17.41 8.23
CA ASP A 113 7.27 -16.81 9.55
C ASP A 113 7.12 -15.28 9.50
N ARG A 114 7.03 -14.70 8.31
CA ARG A 114 6.87 -13.26 8.08
C ARG A 114 5.39 -12.90 7.90
N SER A 115 5.04 -11.69 8.31
CA SER A 115 3.66 -11.23 8.15
C SER A 115 3.34 -10.96 6.69
N ILE A 116 2.07 -11.04 6.31
CA ILE A 116 1.60 -10.72 4.95
C ILE A 116 2.04 -9.29 4.56
N THR A 117 1.97 -8.34 5.49
CA THR A 117 2.47 -6.96 5.26
C THR A 117 3.97 -6.92 4.96
N GLU A 118 4.80 -7.69 5.68
CA GLU A 118 6.23 -7.79 5.33
C GLU A 118 6.45 -8.48 3.98
N LEU A 119 5.63 -9.47 3.63
CA LEU A 119 5.68 -10.14 2.33
C LEU A 119 5.34 -9.17 1.19
N GLU A 120 4.33 -8.31 1.35
CA GLU A 120 3.98 -7.25 0.40
C GLU A 120 5.16 -6.30 0.15
N MET A 121 5.77 -5.79 1.22
CA MET A 121 6.93 -4.90 1.12
C MET A 121 8.15 -5.61 0.54
N THR A 122 8.35 -6.89 0.88
CA THR A 122 9.40 -7.73 0.30
C THR A 122 9.21 -7.98 -1.17
N TYR A 123 7.98 -8.26 -1.57
CA TYR A 123 7.64 -8.43 -2.96
C TYR A 123 7.89 -7.13 -3.74
N ALA A 124 7.39 -6.00 -3.24
CA ALA A 124 7.52 -4.71 -3.92
C ALA A 124 8.98 -4.23 -4.06
N LEU A 125 9.78 -4.33 -2.99
CA LEU A 125 11.03 -3.55 -2.89
C LEU A 125 12.31 -4.37 -2.85
N PHE A 126 12.25 -5.61 -2.39
CA PHE A 126 13.45 -6.40 -2.12
C PHE A 126 13.67 -7.43 -3.22
N ASP A 127 14.92 -7.81 -3.44
CA ASP A 127 15.23 -8.97 -4.26
C ASP A 127 15.06 -10.23 -3.40
N ALA A 128 13.93 -10.91 -3.56
CA ALA A 128 13.69 -12.20 -2.94
C ALA A 128 13.29 -13.25 -3.97
N GLY A 129 13.71 -13.12 -5.23
CA GLY A 129 13.42 -14.11 -6.28
C GLY A 129 12.17 -13.83 -7.11
N GLN A 130 11.68 -12.58 -7.11
CA GLN A 130 10.67 -12.11 -8.06
C GLN A 130 11.32 -11.73 -9.39
N THR A 131 10.55 -11.79 -10.47
CA THR A 131 10.98 -11.43 -11.84
C THR A 131 10.96 -9.93 -12.12
N ARG A 132 11.37 -9.08 -11.16
CA ARG A 132 11.50 -7.62 -11.37
C ARG A 132 12.91 -7.25 -11.78
N SER A 133 13.04 -6.41 -12.81
CA SER A 133 14.34 -5.85 -13.19
C SER A 133 14.84 -4.87 -12.11
N PRO A 134 16.16 -4.64 -12.02
CA PRO A 134 16.72 -3.63 -11.12
C PRO A 134 16.10 -2.24 -11.32
N GLU A 135 15.82 -1.84 -12.56
CA GLU A 135 15.22 -0.54 -12.89
C GLU A 135 13.77 -0.44 -12.40
N GLN A 136 12.97 -1.50 -12.56
CA GLN A 136 11.60 -1.53 -12.04
C GLN A 136 11.58 -1.42 -10.51
N ARG A 137 12.50 -2.14 -9.85
CA ARG A 137 12.65 -2.10 -8.39
C ARG A 137 13.13 -0.73 -7.90
N GLN A 138 14.03 -0.09 -8.62
CA GLN A 138 14.47 1.28 -8.31
C GLN A 138 13.31 2.27 -8.48
N ALA A 139 12.56 2.19 -9.58
CA ALA A 139 11.40 3.05 -9.81
C ALA A 139 10.34 2.91 -8.71
N LEU A 140 10.07 1.67 -8.26
CA LEU A 140 9.22 1.40 -7.09
C LEU A 140 9.80 2.02 -5.82
N THR A 141 11.09 1.83 -5.54
CA THR A 141 11.76 2.40 -4.36
C THR A 141 11.67 3.93 -4.36
N ASP A 142 11.88 4.56 -5.52
CA ASP A 142 11.82 6.01 -5.70
C ASP A 142 10.41 6.56 -5.51
N LYS A 143 9.38 5.76 -5.75
CA LYS A 143 7.96 6.17 -5.69
C LYS A 143 7.22 5.64 -4.47
N ALA A 144 7.84 4.75 -3.69
CA ALA A 144 7.31 4.25 -2.44
C ALA A 144 7.44 5.29 -1.32
N LEU A 145 6.40 5.39 -0.49
CA LEU A 145 6.33 6.25 0.68
C LEU A 145 5.99 5.40 1.90
N PHE A 146 6.75 5.55 2.99
CA PHE A 146 6.52 4.80 4.22
C PHE A 146 6.23 5.73 5.37
N TYR A 147 5.29 5.34 6.22
CA TYR A 147 4.83 6.11 7.35
C TYR A 147 4.87 5.25 8.61
N PHE A 148 5.70 5.63 9.57
CA PHE A 148 5.89 4.89 10.81
C PHE A 148 5.20 5.60 11.96
N ARG A 149 4.22 4.94 12.57
CA ARG A 149 3.54 5.48 13.75
C ARG A 149 4.44 5.43 14.96
N ASP A 150 4.41 6.50 15.75
CA ASP A 150 5.03 6.59 17.07
C ASP A 150 4.53 5.42 17.95
N PRO A 151 5.43 4.59 18.52
CA PRO A 151 5.05 3.52 19.43
C PRO A 151 4.22 3.98 20.63
N ASN A 152 4.37 5.24 21.05
CA ASN A 152 3.65 5.83 22.19
C ASN A 152 2.18 6.15 21.87
N TYR A 153 1.74 6.00 20.61
CA TYR A 153 0.31 6.12 20.25
C TYR A 153 -0.58 5.21 21.12
N ILE A 154 -0.07 4.05 21.52
CA ILE A 154 -0.82 3.13 22.38
C ILE A 154 -1.20 3.75 23.73
N GLU A 155 -0.38 4.68 24.22
CA GLU A 155 -0.59 5.34 25.50
C GLU A 155 -1.77 6.33 25.45
N THR A 156 -2.15 6.77 24.24
CA THR A 156 -3.28 7.68 24.03
C THR A 156 -4.63 6.96 23.97
N LEU A 157 -4.66 5.63 23.83
CA LEU A 157 -5.88 4.84 23.88
C LEU A 157 -6.33 4.59 25.34
N PRO A 158 -7.64 4.60 25.67
CA PRO A 158 -8.13 4.24 27.01
C PRO A 158 -7.59 2.89 27.53
N GLU A 159 -7.28 2.81 28.82
CA GLU A 159 -6.64 1.62 29.43
C GLU A 159 -7.50 0.35 29.37
N ASP A 160 -8.81 0.52 29.47
CA ASP A 160 -9.83 -0.52 29.43
C ASP A 160 -10.21 -0.93 28.00
N GLU A 161 -9.67 -0.24 26.99
CA GLU A 161 -9.96 -0.55 25.61
C GLU A 161 -9.33 -1.90 25.21
N LYS A 162 -10.18 -2.81 24.71
CA LYS A 162 -9.78 -4.14 24.27
C LYS A 162 -8.64 -4.08 23.23
N GLU A 163 -8.67 -3.08 22.36
CA GLU A 163 -7.63 -2.86 21.36
C GLU A 163 -6.26 -2.62 22.00
N ARG A 164 -6.20 -1.79 23.05
CA ARG A 164 -4.96 -1.52 23.80
C ARG A 164 -4.41 -2.79 24.45
N GLN A 165 -5.26 -3.58 25.08
CA GLN A 165 -4.86 -4.82 25.76
C GLN A 165 -4.36 -5.89 24.78
N ASP A 166 -5.05 -6.07 23.66
CA ASP A 166 -4.64 -7.02 22.63
C ASP A 166 -3.35 -6.58 21.94
N TYR A 167 -3.18 -5.28 21.72
CA TYR A 167 -1.95 -4.71 21.19
C TYR A 167 -0.76 -5.02 22.09
N LEU A 168 -0.86 -4.78 23.40
CA LEU A 168 0.24 -5.05 24.35
C LEU A 168 0.66 -6.52 24.37
N LYS A 169 -0.31 -7.44 24.27
CA LYS A 169 -0.04 -8.89 24.22
C LYS A 169 0.68 -9.32 22.95
N VAL A 170 0.19 -8.88 21.79
CA VAL A 170 0.74 -9.28 20.48
C VAL A 170 2.09 -8.61 20.22
N LEU A 171 2.26 -7.38 20.71
CA LEU A 171 3.50 -6.63 20.59
C LEU A 171 4.69 -7.41 21.16
N ALA A 172 4.58 -7.98 22.36
CA ALA A 172 5.69 -8.69 22.99
C ALA A 172 6.25 -9.84 22.12
N ALA A 173 5.37 -10.59 21.44
CA ALA A 173 5.77 -11.74 20.64
C ALA A 173 6.47 -11.36 19.33
N ASN A 174 6.03 -10.29 18.67
CA ASN A 174 6.48 -9.94 17.31
C ASN A 174 7.23 -8.61 17.20
N ARG A 175 7.47 -7.91 18.33
CA ARG A 175 8.19 -6.62 18.35
C ARG A 175 9.53 -6.69 17.62
N SER A 176 10.33 -7.74 17.85
CA SER A 176 11.63 -7.88 17.19
C SER A 176 11.50 -8.00 15.67
N LYS A 177 10.48 -8.69 15.17
CA LYS A 177 10.22 -8.81 13.72
C LYS A 177 9.79 -7.46 13.13
N GLN A 178 8.87 -6.76 13.80
CA GLN A 178 8.44 -5.43 13.36
C GLN A 178 9.59 -4.41 13.35
N GLN A 179 10.45 -4.43 14.36
CA GLN A 179 11.64 -3.57 14.42
C GLN A 179 12.63 -3.91 13.30
N LYS A 180 12.85 -5.19 13.01
CA LYS A 180 13.71 -5.64 11.90
C LYS A 180 13.16 -5.20 10.54
N LEU A 181 11.84 -5.27 10.33
CA LEU A 181 11.21 -4.76 9.10
C LEU A 181 11.42 -3.25 8.95
N LYS A 182 11.09 -2.48 9.99
CA LYS A 182 11.30 -1.01 9.99
C LYS A 182 12.76 -0.66 9.72
N GLN A 183 13.71 -1.40 10.31
CA GLN A 183 15.14 -1.18 10.07
C GLN A 183 15.54 -1.54 8.65
N ARG A 184 15.08 -2.68 8.12
CA ARG A 184 15.35 -3.12 6.75
C ARG A 184 14.89 -2.09 5.71
N LEU A 185 13.73 -1.47 5.92
CA LEU A 185 13.23 -0.39 5.06
C LEU A 185 14.10 0.87 5.13
N ARG A 186 14.60 1.23 6.32
CA ARG A 186 15.56 2.33 6.49
C ARG A 186 16.87 2.05 5.77
N ASP A 187 17.41 0.85 5.94
CA ASP A 187 18.69 0.43 5.34
C ASP A 187 18.60 0.36 3.81
N HIS A 188 17.41 0.09 3.26
CA HIS A 188 17.13 0.11 1.81
C HIS A 188 17.11 1.52 1.21
N GLY A 189 17.02 2.57 2.03
CA GLY A 189 16.94 3.96 1.57
C GLY A 189 15.54 4.40 1.16
N CYS A 190 14.48 3.75 1.65
CA CYS A 190 13.11 4.18 1.42
C CYS A 190 12.84 5.57 2.03
N GLN A 191 11.96 6.35 1.41
CA GLN A 191 11.45 7.59 2.01
C GLN A 191 10.48 7.26 3.14
N ILE A 192 10.90 7.56 4.37
CA ILE A 192 10.17 7.23 5.60
C ILE A 192 9.84 8.51 6.35
N PHE A 193 8.60 8.60 6.84
CA PHE A 193 8.09 9.69 7.66
C PHE A 193 7.56 9.12 8.97
N ASP A 194 8.08 9.58 10.10
CA ASP A 194 7.52 9.24 11.40
C ASP A 194 6.37 10.21 11.75
N TYR A 195 5.29 9.70 12.35
CA TYR A 195 4.11 10.48 12.73
C TYR A 195 3.55 10.02 14.07
N LYS A 196 2.80 10.88 14.77
CA LYS A 196 2.34 10.59 16.15
C LYS A 196 0.90 10.10 16.19
N GLN A 197 0.04 10.73 15.41
CA GLN A 197 -1.40 10.52 15.42
C GLN A 197 -1.89 10.28 13.98
N PRO A 198 -2.92 9.44 13.77
CA PRO A 198 -3.44 9.14 12.44
C PRO A 198 -3.72 10.39 11.58
N ILE A 199 -4.21 11.46 12.21
CA ILE A 199 -4.54 12.72 11.53
C ILE A 199 -3.33 13.43 10.90
N ASP A 200 -2.13 13.19 11.41
CA ASP A 200 -0.88 13.77 10.89
C ASP A 200 -0.64 13.31 9.43
N LEU A 201 -1.16 12.14 9.05
CA LEU A 201 -1.05 11.61 7.68
C LEU A 201 -1.72 12.49 6.64
N LYS A 202 -2.66 13.36 7.04
CA LYS A 202 -3.31 14.28 6.11
C LYS A 202 -2.29 15.09 5.31
N GLU A 203 -1.30 15.68 5.98
CA GLU A 203 -0.28 16.50 5.32
C GLU A 203 0.93 15.66 4.91
N LEU A 204 1.34 14.72 5.76
CA LEU A 204 2.52 13.88 5.52
C LEU A 204 2.37 12.95 4.30
N VAL A 205 1.14 12.56 3.94
CA VAL A 205 0.91 11.77 2.73
C VAL A 205 0.61 12.65 1.52
N LEU A 206 -0.24 13.66 1.70
CA LEU A 206 -0.75 14.46 0.59
C LEU A 206 0.36 15.09 -0.24
N GLU A 207 1.25 15.87 0.38
CA GLU A 207 2.23 16.64 -0.38
C GLU A 207 3.35 15.76 -0.96
N PRO A 208 3.94 14.79 -0.23
CA PRO A 208 4.93 13.88 -0.81
C PRO A 208 4.38 13.00 -1.92
N LEU A 209 3.13 12.50 -1.79
CA LEU A 209 2.50 11.71 -2.85
C LEU A 209 2.23 12.59 -4.08
N TRP A 210 1.68 13.78 -3.88
CA TRP A 210 1.44 14.71 -4.98
C TRP A 210 2.73 15.07 -5.70
N ALA A 211 3.82 15.39 -4.99
CA ALA A 211 5.10 15.71 -5.60
C ALA A 211 5.61 14.58 -6.51
N LYS A 212 5.43 13.31 -6.10
CA LYS A 212 5.79 12.15 -6.92
C LYS A 212 4.89 11.99 -8.15
N ILE A 213 3.60 12.29 -8.03
CA ILE A 213 2.65 12.23 -9.14
C ILE A 213 2.92 13.37 -10.13
N ASP A 214 3.09 14.59 -9.64
CA ASP A 214 3.38 15.79 -10.43
C ASP A 214 4.67 15.63 -11.25
N GLN A 215 5.72 15.06 -10.65
CA GLN A 215 6.94 14.73 -11.38
C GLN A 215 6.73 13.70 -12.50
N ALA A 216 5.79 12.76 -12.33
CA ALA A 216 5.48 11.75 -13.35
C ALA A 216 4.56 12.31 -14.46
N PHE A 217 3.77 13.34 -14.15
CA PHE A 217 2.79 13.96 -15.04
C PHE A 217 2.88 15.50 -14.98
N PRO A 218 4.01 16.11 -15.40
CA PRO A 218 4.24 17.55 -15.23
C PRO A 218 3.39 18.42 -16.15
N ASP A 219 2.92 17.87 -17.27
CA ASP A 219 2.21 18.64 -18.29
C ASP A 219 0.71 18.75 -18.01
N THR A 220 0.18 19.94 -18.26
CA THR A 220 -1.27 20.17 -18.35
C THR A 220 -1.76 19.59 -19.67
N PRO A 221 -2.80 18.75 -19.68
CA PRO A 221 -3.30 18.13 -20.90
C PRO A 221 -3.81 19.19 -21.88
N THR A 222 -3.61 18.94 -23.17
CA THR A 222 -4.19 19.75 -24.24
C THR A 222 -5.72 19.61 -24.27
N LEU A 223 -6.44 20.57 -24.86
CA LEU A 223 -7.90 20.52 -24.99
C LEU A 223 -8.40 19.19 -25.59
N GLN A 224 -7.67 18.65 -26.57
CA GLN A 224 -8.03 17.39 -27.20
C GLN A 224 -7.81 16.18 -26.29
N GLU A 225 -6.75 16.18 -25.49
CA GLU A 225 -6.52 15.12 -24.47
C GLU A 225 -7.53 15.19 -23.33
N GLN A 226 -8.03 16.39 -23.01
CA GLN A 226 -9.11 16.57 -22.04
C GLN A 226 -10.43 16.01 -22.58
N GLU A 227 -10.78 16.31 -23.83
CA GLU A 227 -11.99 15.78 -24.49
C GLU A 227 -11.96 14.25 -24.61
N ASP A 228 -10.82 13.67 -24.97
CA ASP A 228 -10.63 12.22 -25.03
C ASP A 228 -10.76 11.58 -23.63
N PHE A 229 -10.18 12.20 -22.59
CA PHE A 229 -10.28 11.71 -21.21
C PHE A 229 -11.71 11.79 -20.67
N ASP A 230 -12.42 12.89 -20.91
CA ASP A 230 -13.81 13.04 -20.49
C ASP A 230 -14.72 12.02 -21.18
N HIS A 231 -14.45 11.72 -22.45
CA HIS A 231 -15.16 10.66 -23.19
C HIS A 231 -14.88 9.28 -22.59
N ASP A 232 -13.62 8.96 -22.30
CA ASP A 232 -13.22 7.68 -21.71
C ASP A 232 -13.77 7.54 -20.28
N ALA A 233 -13.69 8.58 -19.44
CA ALA A 233 -14.25 8.59 -18.09
C ALA A 233 -15.78 8.42 -18.11
N PHE A 234 -16.47 9.08 -19.04
CA PHE A 234 -17.90 8.92 -19.24
C PHE A 234 -18.25 7.48 -19.67
N ALA A 235 -17.48 6.89 -20.59
CA ALA A 235 -17.66 5.50 -21.03
C ALA A 235 -17.42 4.50 -19.88
N PHE A 236 -16.38 4.70 -19.08
CA PHE A 236 -16.03 3.85 -17.95
C PHE A 236 -17.10 3.88 -16.85
N SER A 237 -17.69 5.05 -16.57
CA SER A 237 -18.78 5.20 -15.60
C SER A 237 -20.04 4.38 -15.94
N ARG A 238 -20.18 3.96 -17.20
CA ARG A 238 -21.30 3.13 -17.68
C ARG A 238 -20.98 1.64 -17.75
N GLN A 239 -19.72 1.23 -17.65
CA GLN A 239 -19.33 -0.18 -17.63
C GLN A 239 -19.36 -0.79 -16.22
N THR A 240 -19.31 0.02 -15.17
CA THR A 240 -19.35 -0.42 -13.76
C THR A 240 -20.77 -0.51 -13.16
N VAL A 241 -21.82 -0.42 -13.99
CA VAL A 241 -23.24 -0.48 -13.56
C VAL A 241 -23.90 -1.86 -13.82
N TYR A 242 -23.14 -2.88 -14.25
CA TYR A 242 -23.65 -4.24 -14.44
C TYR A 242 -22.75 -5.31 -13.82
#